data_AF-A0A4D4LL08-F1
#
_entry.id   AF-A0A4D4LL08-F1
#
_cell.length_a   1.000
_cell.length_b   1.000
_cell.length_c   1.000
_cell.angle_alpha   90.00
_cell.angle_beta   90.00
_cell.angle_gamma   90.00
#
_symmetry.space_group_name_H-M   'P 1'
#
loop_
_entity.id
_entity.type
_entity.pdbx_description
1 polymer ?
#
loop_
_entity_poly.entity_id
_entity_poly.type
_entity_poly.pdbx_seq_one_letter_code
_entity_poly.pdbx_strand_id
1 'polypeptide(L)'
;MNGPVYRYDATSDSTTKWPQYWDGKWFVGDFYDGDQPRHAVLTDPKTVGKGGLPVHAESLKKIIPVGADGIRNLMDWKFAPDGSLYVLDYGRGFFTSDSKSALWHITYTGGEPTPLARDLARKAE
;
A
#
# COMPACT_ATOMS: atom_id res chain seq x y z
N MET A 1 1.86 10.33 9.36
CA MET A 1 1.24 10.66 8.05
C MET A 1 0.07 9.71 7.89
N ASN A 2 -1.13 10.22 7.58
CA ASN A 2 -2.32 9.38 7.75
C ASN A 2 -2.48 8.34 6.64
N GLY A 3 -1.97 8.60 5.44
CA GLY A 3 -2.02 7.63 4.33
C GLY A 3 -3.38 7.44 3.67
N PRO A 4 -3.40 6.91 2.44
CA PRO A 4 -4.58 6.90 1.59
C PRO A 4 -5.41 5.63 1.78
N VAL A 5 -6.70 5.71 1.47
CA VAL A 5 -7.55 4.55 1.25
C VAL A 5 -7.62 4.29 -0.25
N TYR A 6 -7.28 3.08 -0.70
CA TYR A 6 -7.43 2.74 -2.11
C TYR A 6 -8.91 2.61 -2.49
N ARG A 7 -9.28 3.16 -3.63
CA ARG A 7 -10.62 3.06 -4.21
C ARG A 7 -10.52 2.54 -5.63
N TYR A 8 -11.02 1.33 -5.85
CA TYR A 8 -11.00 0.71 -7.16
C TYR A 8 -12.04 1.34 -8.08
N ASP A 9 -11.62 1.73 -9.28
CA ASP A 9 -12.51 2.18 -10.35
C ASP A 9 -12.62 1.09 -11.43
N ALA A 10 -13.82 0.50 -11.51
CA ALA A 10 -14.15 -0.53 -12.51
C ALA A 10 -14.31 0.05 -13.92
N THR A 11 -14.53 1.35 -14.05
CA THR A 11 -14.72 2.05 -15.34
C THR A 11 -13.42 2.59 -15.92
N SER A 12 -12.36 2.65 -15.12
CA SER A 12 -11.04 3.09 -15.56
C SER A 12 -10.34 2.04 -16.42
N ASP A 13 -9.82 2.42 -17.59
CA ASP A 13 -9.03 1.56 -18.47
C ASP A 13 -7.53 1.54 -18.09
N SER A 14 -7.17 2.13 -16.95
CA SER A 14 -5.77 2.17 -16.50
C SER A 14 -5.20 0.77 -16.30
N THR A 15 -4.05 0.52 -16.93
CA THR A 15 -3.29 -0.73 -16.80
C THR A 15 -2.33 -0.73 -15.60
N THR A 16 -2.22 0.39 -14.88
CA THR A 16 -1.31 0.56 -13.74
C THR A 16 -2.03 0.57 -12.39
N LYS A 17 -3.37 0.57 -12.43
CA LYS A 17 -4.23 0.54 -11.24
C LYS A 17 -4.07 -0.75 -10.45
N TRP A 18 -4.24 -0.66 -9.14
CA TRP A 18 -4.17 -1.83 -8.28
C TRP A 18 -5.45 -2.68 -8.42
N PRO A 19 -5.39 -4.00 -8.22
CA PRO A 19 -6.56 -4.87 -8.32
C PRO A 19 -7.67 -4.49 -7.34
N GLN A 20 -8.92 -4.86 -7.67
CA GLN A 20 -10.10 -4.67 -6.82
C GLN A 20 -9.91 -5.27 -5.41
N TYR A 21 -9.05 -6.28 -5.26
CA TYR A 21 -8.67 -6.84 -3.95
C TYR A 21 -8.24 -5.78 -2.93
N TRP A 22 -7.61 -4.69 -3.37
CA TRP A 22 -7.13 -3.63 -2.47
C TRP A 22 -8.19 -2.60 -2.12
N ASP A 23 -9.38 -2.65 -2.73
CA ASP A 23 -10.44 -1.66 -2.53
C ASP A 23 -10.83 -1.53 -1.05
N GLY A 24 -10.95 -0.28 -0.59
CA GLY A 24 -11.29 0.04 0.80
C GLY A 24 -10.16 -0.18 1.81
N LYS A 25 -9.02 -0.77 1.41
CA LYS A 25 -7.88 -0.91 2.33
C LYS A 25 -7.19 0.44 2.53
N TRP A 26 -6.94 0.75 3.79
CA TRP A 26 -6.18 1.89 4.24
C TRP A 26 -4.68 1.56 4.27
N PHE A 27 -3.88 2.35 3.57
CA PHE A 27 -2.44 2.17 3.51
C PHE A 27 -1.83 2.96 4.68
N VAL A 28 -1.25 2.23 5.62
CA VAL A 28 -0.63 2.74 6.84
C VAL A 28 0.87 2.54 6.81
N GLY A 29 1.61 3.61 7.11
CA GLY A 29 3.06 3.62 7.13
C GLY A 29 3.58 4.83 7.88
N ASP A 30 4.84 4.76 8.29
CA ASP A 30 5.45 5.78 9.13
C ASP A 30 6.86 6.16 8.68
N PHE A 31 7.30 7.33 9.15
CA PHE A 31 8.67 7.79 9.04
C PHE A 31 9.47 7.09 10.13
N TYR A 32 10.25 6.08 9.78
CA TYR A 32 11.09 5.40 10.75
C TYR A 32 12.29 4.73 10.08
N ASP A 33 13.50 4.96 10.63
CA ASP A 33 14.75 4.46 10.07
C ASP A 33 15.03 2.97 10.34
N GLY A 34 14.41 2.42 11.40
CA GLY A 34 14.58 1.03 11.82
C GLY A 34 13.68 0.08 11.04
N ASP A 35 12.64 -0.44 11.70
CA ASP A 35 11.61 -1.18 10.99
C ASP A 35 10.64 -0.23 10.29
N GLN A 36 10.43 -0.42 9.00
CA GLN A 36 9.62 0.48 8.20
C GLN A 36 8.21 -0.09 8.06
N PRO A 37 7.27 0.20 8.98
CA PRO A 37 5.94 -0.39 8.92
C PRO A 37 5.25 0.04 7.62
N ARG A 38 4.75 -0.94 6.89
CA ARG A 38 3.91 -0.73 5.71
C ARG A 38 2.85 -1.81 5.67
N HIS A 39 1.62 -1.40 5.90
CA HIS A 39 0.49 -2.32 5.94
C HIS A 39 -0.70 -1.74 5.19
N ALA A 40 -1.43 -2.62 4.53
CA ALA A 40 -2.78 -2.33 4.10
C ALA A 40 -3.73 -2.90 5.16
N VAL A 41 -4.68 -2.09 5.61
CA VAL A 41 -5.56 -2.40 6.73
C VAL A 41 -7.00 -2.23 6.27
N LEU A 42 -7.83 -3.26 6.48
CA LEU A 42 -9.27 -3.16 6.29
C LEU A 42 -9.95 -3.02 7.65
N THR A 43 -10.62 -1.89 7.86
CA THR A 43 -11.33 -1.60 9.11
C THR A 43 -12.70 -2.28 9.13
N ASP A 44 -13.22 -2.55 10.33
CA ASP A 44 -14.63 -2.95 10.48
C ASP A 44 -15.53 -1.71 10.40
N PRO A 45 -16.46 -1.61 9.43
CA PRO A 45 -17.41 -0.50 9.35
C PRO A 45 -18.24 -0.30 10.63
N LYS A 46 -18.44 -1.35 11.44
CA LYS A 46 -19.22 -1.26 12.68
C LYS A 46 -18.47 -0.51 13.80
N THR A 47 -17.14 -0.53 13.75
CA THR A 47 -16.27 -0.03 14.84
C THR A 47 -15.30 1.07 14.39
N VAL A 48 -15.23 1.37 13.09
CA VAL A 48 -14.42 2.47 12.55
C VAL A 48 -14.77 3.79 13.25
N GLY A 49 -13.76 4.55 13.63
CA GLY A 49 -13.91 5.80 14.41
C GLY A 49 -14.17 5.59 15.91
N LYS A 50 -14.36 4.35 16.38
CA LYS A 50 -14.58 4.00 17.79
C LYS A 50 -13.43 3.20 18.42
N GLY A 51 -12.31 3.06 17.70
CA GLY A 51 -11.11 2.37 18.19
C GLY A 51 -11.16 0.84 18.12
N GLY A 52 -12.05 0.26 17.31
CA GLY A 52 -12.07 -1.19 17.10
C GLY A 52 -10.90 -1.71 16.27
N LEU A 53 -10.62 -3.02 16.40
CA LEU A 53 -9.58 -3.70 15.64
C LEU A 53 -9.95 -3.81 14.15
N PRO A 54 -8.97 -3.82 13.23
CA PRO A 54 -9.23 -4.11 11.84
C PRO A 54 -9.63 -5.57 11.65
N VAL A 55 -10.40 -5.84 10.58
CA VAL A 55 -10.81 -7.21 10.21
C VAL A 55 -9.75 -7.92 9.38
N HIS A 56 -8.84 -7.17 8.76
CA HIS A 56 -7.72 -7.71 7.98
C HIS A 56 -6.55 -6.73 7.98
N ALA A 57 -5.33 -7.24 8.01
CA ALA A 57 -4.12 -6.48 7.84
C ALA A 57 -3.06 -7.32 7.12
N GLU A 58 -2.36 -6.73 6.16
CA GLU A 58 -1.30 -7.41 5.41
C GLU A 58 -0.13 -6.48 5.14
N SER A 59 1.07 -7.05 5.05
CA SER A 59 2.29 -6.28 4.84
C SER A 59 2.45 -5.88 3.37
N LEU A 60 2.77 -4.61 3.14
CA LEU A 60 3.09 -4.06 1.83
C LEU A 60 4.60 -4.08 1.53
N LYS A 61 5.45 -4.55 2.45
CA LYS A 61 6.93 -4.48 2.32
C LYS A 61 7.47 -5.20 1.08
N LYS A 62 6.76 -6.21 0.55
CA LYS A 62 7.11 -6.93 -0.68
C LYS A 62 6.62 -6.26 -1.97
N ILE A 63 5.72 -5.30 -1.86
CA ILE A 63 5.10 -4.60 -2.99
C ILE A 63 5.70 -3.19 -3.12
N ILE A 64 5.85 -2.50 -1.98
CA ILE A 64 6.37 -1.14 -1.89
C ILE A 64 7.78 -1.23 -1.30
N PRO A 65 8.84 -1.03 -2.10
CA PRO A 65 10.22 -1.32 -1.70
C PRO A 65 10.66 -0.48 -0.50
N VAL A 66 11.20 -1.16 0.50
CA VAL A 66 11.75 -0.60 1.74
C VAL A 66 13.28 -0.65 1.72
N GLY A 67 13.94 0.08 2.62
CA GLY A 67 15.37 -0.02 2.88
C GLY A 67 16.22 1.11 2.29
N ALA A 68 17.54 0.93 2.35
CA ALA A 68 18.52 1.95 1.97
C ALA A 68 18.48 2.34 0.49
N ASP A 69 18.09 1.42 -0.40
CA ASP A 69 17.89 1.66 -1.82
C ASP A 69 16.42 1.70 -2.25
N GLY A 70 15.51 1.47 -1.31
CA GLY A 70 14.07 1.69 -1.49
C GLY A 70 13.62 3.02 -0.90
N ILE A 71 12.32 3.10 -0.63
CA ILE A 71 11.74 4.23 0.13
C ILE A 71 12.16 4.04 1.59
N ARG A 72 12.92 4.96 2.17
CA ARG A 72 13.37 4.84 3.57
C ARG A 72 12.47 5.64 4.52
N ASN A 73 12.35 6.92 4.25
CA ASN A 73 11.74 7.87 5.15
C ASN A 73 10.45 8.39 4.49
N LEU A 74 9.40 7.58 4.58
CA LEU A 74 8.09 7.88 4.01
C LEU A 74 7.58 9.19 4.62
N MET A 75 7.13 10.13 3.77
CA MET A 75 6.57 11.44 4.15
C MET A 75 5.10 11.60 3.74
N ASP A 76 4.72 11.03 2.61
CA ASP A 76 3.34 11.01 2.16
C ASP A 76 3.18 9.92 1.09
N TRP A 77 1.94 9.55 0.84
CA TRP A 77 1.57 8.69 -0.27
C TRP A 77 0.11 8.90 -0.65
N LYS A 78 -0.16 8.86 -1.96
CA LYS A 78 -1.47 9.17 -2.52
C LYS A 78 -1.71 8.35 -3.77
N PHE A 79 -2.95 7.85 -3.91
CA PHE A 79 -3.39 7.28 -5.16
C PHE A 79 -3.75 8.39 -6.15
N ALA A 80 -3.26 8.26 -7.37
CA ALA A 80 -3.64 9.10 -8.49
C ALA A 80 -4.99 8.64 -9.08
N PRO A 81 -5.68 9.48 -9.89
CA PRO A 81 -6.93 9.08 -10.54
C PRO A 81 -6.82 7.84 -11.44
N ASP A 82 -5.61 7.54 -11.94
CA ASP A 82 -5.33 6.35 -12.72
C ASP A 82 -5.15 5.07 -11.86
N GLY A 83 -5.31 5.17 -10.54
CA GLY A 83 -5.17 4.06 -9.59
C GLY A 83 -3.73 3.68 -9.24
N SER A 84 -2.72 4.39 -9.76
CA SER A 84 -1.32 4.21 -9.35
C SER A 84 -1.01 4.94 -8.03
N LEU A 85 0.03 4.51 -7.32
CA LEU A 85 0.40 5.05 -6.01
C LEU A 85 1.66 5.92 -6.14
N TYR A 86 1.61 7.14 -5.65
CA TYR A 86 2.79 8.00 -5.49
C TYR A 86 3.24 8.00 -4.04
N VAL A 87 4.54 7.90 -3.79
CA VAL A 87 5.13 7.91 -2.43
C VAL A 87 6.26 8.93 -2.37
N LEU A 88 6.22 9.80 -1.36
CA LEU A 88 7.26 10.79 -1.09
C LEU A 88 8.27 10.21 -0.08
N ASP A 89 9.53 10.09 -0.49
CA ASP A 89 10.66 9.70 0.37
C ASP A 89 11.48 10.95 0.73
N TYR A 90 11.65 11.17 2.02
CA TYR A 90 12.40 12.29 2.56
C TYR A 90 13.89 12.25 2.22
N GLY A 91 14.50 11.06 2.11
CA GLY A 91 15.96 10.90 2.06
C GLY A 91 16.48 10.15 3.29
N ARG A 92 17.74 10.35 3.68
CA ARG A 92 18.45 9.58 4.74
C ARG A 92 18.87 10.45 5.94
N GLY A 93 18.81 11.77 5.83
CA GLY A 93 19.17 12.69 6.91
C GLY A 93 18.04 13.66 7.25
N PHE A 94 17.87 13.95 8.54
CA PHE A 94 16.93 14.97 9.01
C PHE A 94 17.37 16.37 8.59
N PHE A 95 16.42 17.15 8.04
CA PHE A 95 16.63 18.53 7.58
C PHE A 95 17.72 18.70 6.50
N THR A 96 17.98 17.64 5.74
CA THR A 96 18.90 17.64 4.61
C THR A 96 18.18 17.15 3.36
N SER A 97 18.46 17.78 2.21
CA SER A 97 18.16 17.18 0.93
C SER A 97 19.36 16.34 0.50
N ASP A 98 19.10 15.10 0.11
CA ASP A 98 20.13 14.22 -0.44
C ASP A 98 19.66 13.62 -1.76
N SER A 99 20.56 12.90 -2.44
CA SER A 99 20.27 12.27 -3.72
C SER A 99 19.28 11.12 -3.65
N LYS A 100 18.82 10.74 -2.45
CA LYS A 100 17.84 9.70 -2.21
C LYS A 100 16.46 10.27 -1.84
N SER A 101 16.34 11.59 -1.60
CA SER A 101 15.05 12.27 -1.58
C SER A 101 14.37 12.09 -2.94
N ALA A 102 13.14 11.55 -2.96
CA ALA A 102 12.52 11.14 -4.21
C ALA A 102 10.99 11.11 -4.15
N LEU A 103 10.37 11.31 -5.32
CA LEU A 103 8.98 10.95 -5.56
C LEU A 103 8.95 9.61 -6.32
N TRP A 104 8.36 8.60 -5.71
CA TRP A 104 8.24 7.26 -6.27
C TRP A 104 6.88 7.08 -6.93
N HIS A 105 6.86 6.51 -8.13
CA HIS A 105 5.66 6.07 -8.81
C HIS A 105 5.57 4.54 -8.75
N ILE A 106 4.53 4.04 -8.09
CA ILE A 106 4.31 2.61 -7.84
C ILE A 106 3.08 2.17 -8.61
N THR A 107 3.34 1.41 -9.67
CA THR A 107 2.33 0.81 -10.54
C THR A 107 2.18 -0.66 -10.24
N TYR A 108 0.97 -1.19 -10.34
CA TYR A 108 0.76 -2.63 -10.26
C TYR A 108 1.02 -3.28 -11.62
N THR A 109 1.90 -4.28 -11.66
CA THR A 109 2.20 -5.09 -12.87
C THR A 109 1.91 -6.59 -12.65
N GLY A 110 1.21 -6.94 -11.57
CA GLY A 110 0.86 -8.32 -11.24
C GLY A 110 -0.31 -8.86 -12.06
N GLY A 111 -0.44 -10.18 -12.09
CA GLY A 111 -1.58 -10.88 -12.71
C GLY A 111 -2.75 -11.04 -11.76
N GLU A 112 -3.68 -11.92 -12.12
CA GLU A 112 -4.86 -12.25 -11.31
C GLU A 112 -4.49 -12.65 -9.87
N PRO A 113 -5.37 -12.38 -8.88
CA PRO A 113 -5.17 -12.84 -7.51
C PRO A 113 -4.87 -14.34 -7.46
N THR A 114 -4.00 -14.76 -6.53
CA THR A 114 -3.87 -16.18 -6.21
C THR A 114 -5.26 -16.72 -5.84
N PRO A 115 -5.73 -17.82 -6.46
CA PRO A 115 -7.05 -18.36 -6.22
C PRO A 115 -7.29 -18.61 -4.73
N LEU A 116 -8.51 -18.34 -4.25
CA LEU A 116 -8.84 -18.68 -2.87
C LEU A 116 -8.86 -20.20 -2.71
N ALA A 117 -8.69 -20.68 -1.48
CA ALA A 117 -8.74 -22.12 -1.21
C ALA A 117 -10.03 -22.80 -1.72
N ARG A 118 -11.15 -22.07 -1.76
CA ARG A 118 -12.43 -22.53 -2.31
C ARG A 118 -12.49 -22.61 -3.83
N ASP A 119 -11.59 -21.92 -4.52
CA ASP A 119 -11.51 -21.83 -5.98
C ASP A 119 -10.54 -22.88 -6.56
N LEU A 120 -9.90 -23.70 -5.70
CA LEU A 120 -8.98 -24.74 -6.12
C LEU A 120 -9.73 -25.94 -6.71
N ALA A 121 -9.30 -26.38 -7.90
CA ALA A 121 -9.90 -27.51 -8.62
C ALA A 121 -9.78 -28.87 -7.90
N ARG A 122 -8.92 -28.98 -6.88
CA ARG A 122 -8.90 -30.12 -5.95
C ARG A 122 -9.19 -29.62 -4.55
N LYS A 123 -10.24 -30.15 -3.92
CA LYS A 123 -10.35 -30.11 -2.46
C LYS A 123 -9.11 -30.80 -1.89
N ALA A 124 -8.38 -30.12 -1.01
CA ALA A 124 -7.41 -30.80 -0.17
C ALA A 124 -8.19 -31.81 0.69
N GLU A 125 -7.97 -33.10 0.44
CA GLU A 125 -8.32 -34.18 1.37
C GLU A 125 -7.30 -34.25 2.51
#